data_AF-A0A8X7VH24-F1
#
_entry.id   AF-A0A8X7VH24-F1
#
_cell.length_a   1.000
_cell.length_b   1.000
_cell.length_c   1.000
_cell.angle_alpha   90.00
_cell.angle_beta   90.00
_cell.angle_gamma   90.00
#
_symmetry.space_group_name_H-M   'P 1'
#
loop_
_entity.id
_entity.type
_entity.pdbx_description
1 polymer ?
#
loop_
_entity_poly.entity_id
_entity_poly.type
_entity_poly.pdbx_seq_one_letter_code
_entity_poly.pdbx_strand_id
1 'polypeptide(L)'
;MGEIAREADNMLWMVDILIEKKMCDEFVKLWADQKELADLHLKIPTMYRHEISKITAQICVGIGRGRILVNRETRFAVLNTWLEALYDDFGWMRRVSSRSLDRKLVEDGLSQTILTLSLRQQQVILMKWFDRFLSKGDDCPNVQRAFEVWWRRAFIRQVIAEPDVSQLQITLYD
;
A
#
# COMPACT_ATOMS: atom_id res chain seq x y z
N MET A 1 4.30 -22.43 -16.62
CA MET A 1 4.93 -21.15 -16.22
C MET A 1 4.42 -19.94 -16.99
N GLY A 2 4.23 -20.00 -18.32
CA GLY A 2 3.50 -18.95 -19.06
C GLY A 2 2.02 -18.82 -18.66
N GLU A 3 1.44 -19.89 -18.11
CA GLU A 3 0.07 -19.91 -17.58
C GLU A 3 -0.14 -18.91 -16.43
N ILE A 4 0.84 -18.75 -15.51
CA ILE A 4 0.72 -17.81 -14.38
C ILE A 4 0.59 -16.37 -14.89
N ALA A 5 1.46 -15.98 -15.82
CA ALA A 5 1.42 -14.65 -16.43
C ALA A 5 0.08 -14.43 -17.16
N ARG A 6 -0.39 -15.43 -17.92
CA ARG A 6 -1.67 -15.36 -18.63
C ARG A 6 -2.85 -15.21 -17.67
N GLU A 7 -2.91 -16.00 -16.60
CA GLU A 7 -4.00 -15.89 -15.62
C GLU A 7 -3.94 -14.57 -14.86
N ALA A 8 -2.74 -14.08 -14.54
CA ALA A 8 -2.57 -12.76 -13.93
C ALA A 8 -3.02 -11.63 -14.87
N ASP A 9 -2.71 -11.70 -16.16
CA ASP A 9 -3.19 -10.74 -17.17
C ASP A 9 -4.72 -10.79 -17.31
N ASN A 10 -5.30 -11.99 -17.35
CA ASN A 10 -6.77 -12.16 -17.36
C ASN A 10 -7.41 -11.52 -16.12
N MET A 11 -6.83 -11.75 -14.94
CA MET A 11 -7.30 -11.15 -13.69
C MET A 11 -7.15 -9.63 -13.69
N LEU A 12 -6.02 -9.10 -14.15
CA LEU A 12 -5.78 -7.66 -14.25
C LEU A 12 -6.82 -6.99 -15.17
N TRP A 13 -7.10 -7.61 -16.31
CA TRP A 13 -8.14 -7.14 -17.23
C TRP A 13 -9.55 -7.17 -16.61
N MET A 14 -9.89 -8.22 -15.87
CA MET A 14 -11.15 -8.28 -15.12
C MET A 14 -11.23 -7.17 -14.07
N VAL A 15 -10.14 -6.89 -13.35
CA VAL A 15 -10.09 -5.79 -12.37
C VAL A 15 -10.35 -4.44 -13.04
N ASP A 16 -9.77 -4.19 -14.21
CA ASP A 16 -10.01 -2.95 -14.95
C ASP A 16 -11.49 -2.77 -15.32
N ILE A 17 -12.14 -3.83 -15.81
CA ILE A 17 -13.59 -3.81 -16.09
C ILE A 17 -14.38 -3.53 -14.81
N LEU A 18 -14.06 -4.20 -13.70
CA LEU A 18 -14.76 -4.03 -12.44
C LEU A 18 -14.58 -2.62 -11.87
N ILE A 19 -13.41 -1.99 -12.05
CA ILE A 19 -13.16 -0.59 -11.70
C ILE A 19 -14.05 0.34 -12.53
N GLU A 20 -14.08 0.15 -13.86
CA GLU A 20 -14.91 0.96 -14.76
C GLU A 20 -16.40 0.85 -14.44
N LYS A 21 -16.85 -0.35 -14.05
CA LYS A 21 -18.24 -0.61 -13.66
C LYS A 21 -18.55 -0.27 -12.20
N LYS A 22 -17.56 0.16 -11.41
CA LYS A 22 -17.68 0.44 -9.96
C LYS A 22 -18.19 -0.76 -9.15
N MET A 23 -17.76 -1.98 -9.51
CA MET A 23 -18.14 -3.26 -8.90
C MET A 23 -16.92 -4.03 -8.37
N CYS A 24 -15.85 -3.33 -8.00
CA CYS A 24 -14.58 -3.94 -7.59
C CYS A 24 -14.54 -4.30 -6.09
N ASP A 25 -15.56 -3.95 -5.30
CA ASP A 25 -15.53 -4.12 -3.86
C ASP A 25 -15.38 -5.59 -3.43
N GLU A 26 -16.13 -6.49 -4.05
CA GLU A 26 -16.08 -7.92 -3.72
C GLU A 26 -14.78 -8.57 -4.19
N PHE A 27 -14.29 -8.20 -5.38
CA PHE A 27 -12.99 -8.65 -5.86
C PHE A 27 -11.87 -8.29 -4.89
N VAL A 28 -11.88 -7.06 -4.37
CA VAL A 28 -10.84 -6.58 -3.46
C VAL A 28 -10.88 -7.31 -2.11
N LYS A 29 -12.07 -7.69 -1.62
CA LYS A 29 -12.18 -8.54 -0.42
C LYS A 29 -11.61 -9.92 -0.67
N LEU A 30 -12.02 -10.58 -1.76
CA LEU A 30 -11.50 -11.89 -2.15
C LEU A 30 -9.98 -11.87 -2.33
N TRP A 31 -9.45 -10.83 -2.97
CA TRP A 31 -8.01 -10.62 -3.14
C TRP A 31 -7.30 -10.47 -1.80
N ALA A 32 -7.85 -9.68 -0.87
CA ALA A 32 -7.27 -9.48 0.46
C ALA A 32 -7.14 -10.79 1.27
N ASP A 33 -8.05 -11.74 1.04
CA ASP A 33 -8.10 -13.01 1.77
C ASP A 33 -7.15 -14.08 1.21
N GLN A 34 -6.47 -13.82 0.08
CA GLN A 34 -5.55 -14.76 -0.59
C GLN A 34 -4.18 -14.91 0.12
N LYS A 35 -4.17 -15.26 1.41
CA LYS A 35 -2.93 -15.41 2.20
C LYS A 35 -2.05 -16.56 1.72
N GLU A 36 -2.66 -17.72 1.47
CA GLU A 36 -1.94 -18.90 0.98
C GLU A 36 -1.30 -18.64 -0.39
N LEU A 37 -1.99 -17.90 -1.25
CA LEU A 37 -1.46 -17.51 -2.56
C LEU A 37 -0.28 -16.54 -2.40
N ALA A 38 -0.36 -15.57 -1.48
CA ALA A 38 0.75 -14.67 -1.19
C ALA A 38 1.98 -15.44 -0.65
N ASP A 39 1.78 -16.45 0.20
CA ASP A 39 2.87 -17.31 0.69
C ASP A 39 3.50 -18.17 -0.41
N LEU A 40 2.70 -18.66 -1.35
CA LEU A 40 3.19 -19.41 -2.52
C LEU A 40 3.89 -18.49 -3.52
N HIS A 41 3.40 -17.28 -3.72
CA HIS A 41 4.00 -16.27 -4.59
C HIS A 41 5.48 -16.08 -4.25
N LEU A 42 5.80 -15.93 -2.96
CA LEU A 42 7.17 -15.77 -2.46
C LEU A 42 8.15 -16.90 -2.86
N LYS A 43 7.65 -18.09 -3.17
CA LYS A 43 8.46 -19.27 -3.53
C LYS A 43 8.79 -19.38 -5.03
N ILE A 44 8.14 -18.57 -5.86
CA ILE A 44 8.29 -18.60 -7.32
C ILE A 44 9.32 -17.53 -7.75
N PRO A 45 10.20 -17.76 -8.73
CA PRO A 45 11.10 -16.71 -9.22
C PRO A 45 10.33 -15.49 -9.76
N THR A 46 10.78 -14.27 -9.42
CA THR A 46 10.14 -12.99 -9.77
C THR A 46 9.74 -12.87 -11.24
N MET A 47 10.60 -13.36 -12.15
CA MET A 47 10.36 -13.36 -13.59
C MET A 47 9.03 -14.01 -14.02
N TYR A 48 8.47 -14.92 -13.22
CA TYR A 48 7.21 -15.62 -13.52
C TYR A 48 6.00 -15.11 -12.75
N ARG A 49 6.21 -14.45 -11.60
CA ARG A 49 5.14 -14.07 -10.67
C ARG A 49 4.80 -12.59 -10.63
N HIS A 50 5.67 -11.72 -11.16
CA HIS A 50 5.52 -10.27 -11.07
C HIS A 50 4.21 -9.71 -11.66
N GLU A 51 3.59 -10.43 -12.60
CA GLU A 51 2.26 -10.08 -13.14
C GLU A 51 1.17 -10.10 -12.06
N ILE A 52 1.27 -10.99 -11.07
CA ILE A 52 0.35 -11.05 -9.92
C ILE A 52 0.43 -9.74 -9.11
N SER A 53 1.65 -9.22 -8.93
CA SER A 53 1.88 -7.97 -8.18
C SER A 53 1.30 -6.74 -8.88
N LYS A 54 1.10 -6.77 -10.21
CA LYS A 54 0.40 -5.70 -10.94
C LYS A 54 -1.06 -5.57 -10.52
N ILE A 55 -1.72 -6.67 -10.14
CA ILE A 55 -3.12 -6.67 -9.67
C ILE A 55 -3.22 -5.85 -8.37
N THR A 56 -2.35 -6.11 -7.40
CA THR A 56 -2.28 -5.33 -6.15
C THR A 56 -1.95 -3.86 -6.41
N ALA A 57 -1.02 -3.58 -7.33
CA ALA A 57 -0.70 -2.21 -7.72
C ALA A 57 -1.94 -1.49 -8.29
N GLN A 58 -2.69 -2.15 -9.17
CA GLN A 58 -3.89 -1.58 -9.78
C GLN A 58 -5.01 -1.34 -8.76
N ILE A 59 -5.20 -2.25 -7.80
CA ILE A 59 -6.11 -2.06 -6.67
C ILE A 59 -5.71 -0.81 -5.86
N CYS A 60 -4.43 -0.65 -5.53
CA CYS A 60 -3.94 0.51 -4.79
C CYS A 60 -4.15 1.81 -5.58
N VAL A 61 -3.92 1.80 -6.89
CA VAL A 61 -4.22 2.96 -7.75
C VAL A 61 -5.71 3.27 -7.75
N GLY A 62 -6.56 2.25 -7.89
CA GLY A 62 -8.01 2.39 -7.86
C GLY A 62 -8.51 2.98 -6.55
N ILE A 63 -8.02 2.49 -5.41
CA ILE A 63 -8.37 3.02 -4.08
C ILE A 63 -7.84 4.45 -3.90
N GLY A 64 -6.56 4.67 -4.19
CA GLY A 64 -5.89 5.96 -4.02
C GLY A 64 -6.51 7.09 -4.87
N ARG A 65 -7.11 6.75 -6.01
CA ARG A 65 -7.86 7.68 -6.88
C ARG A 65 -9.35 7.76 -6.58
N GLY A 66 -9.84 7.03 -5.57
CA GLY A 66 -11.27 6.99 -5.23
C GLY A 66 -12.15 6.28 -6.27
N ARG A 67 -11.57 5.46 -7.15
CA ARG A 67 -12.32 4.64 -8.13
C ARG A 67 -12.81 3.32 -7.52
N ILE A 68 -12.08 2.80 -6.54
CA ILE A 68 -12.47 1.64 -5.73
C ILE A 68 -12.86 2.13 -4.35
N LEU A 69 -14.09 1.81 -3.93
CA LEU A 69 -14.62 2.18 -2.62
C LEU A 69 -14.83 0.92 -1.77
N VAL A 70 -13.86 0.63 -0.91
CA VAL A 70 -13.95 -0.43 0.11
C VAL A 70 -13.74 0.16 1.50
N ASN A 71 -14.19 -0.54 2.55
CA ASN A 71 -13.98 -0.11 3.93
C ASN A 71 -12.48 -0.11 4.29
N ARG A 72 -12.13 0.51 5.42
CA ARG A 72 -10.74 0.69 5.85
C ARG A 72 -10.05 -0.65 6.13
N GLU A 73 -10.79 -1.58 6.70
CA GLU A 73 -10.31 -2.91 7.11
C GLU A 73 -9.89 -3.72 5.89
N THR A 74 -10.68 -3.70 4.81
CA THR A 74 -10.34 -4.33 3.54
C THR A 74 -9.10 -3.70 2.91
N ARG A 75 -8.97 -2.36 2.92
CA ARG A 75 -7.74 -1.69 2.42
C ARG A 75 -6.50 -2.14 3.19
N PHE A 76 -6.62 -2.23 4.52
CA PHE A 76 -5.54 -2.70 5.36
C PHE A 76 -5.22 -4.18 5.14
N ALA A 77 -6.24 -5.02 4.93
CA ALA A 77 -6.06 -6.44 4.64
C ALA A 77 -5.33 -6.67 3.31
N VAL A 78 -5.68 -5.95 2.24
CA VAL A 78 -4.94 -5.99 0.95
C VAL A 78 -3.47 -5.69 1.18
N LEU A 79 -3.15 -4.60 1.90
CA LEU A 79 -1.77 -4.21 2.16
C LEU A 79 -1.05 -5.24 3.05
N ASN A 80 -1.71 -5.80 4.07
CA ASN A 80 -1.05 -6.82 4.89
C ASN A 80 -0.74 -8.12 4.13
N THR A 81 -1.63 -8.52 3.22
CA THR A 81 -1.48 -9.77 2.46
C THR A 81 -0.45 -9.62 1.34
N TRP A 82 -0.48 -8.50 0.60
CA TRP A 82 0.20 -8.42 -0.70
C TRP A 82 1.38 -7.47 -0.78
N LEU A 83 1.62 -6.65 0.24
CA LEU A 83 2.59 -5.57 0.12
C LEU A 83 4.05 -6.06 0.06
N GLU A 84 4.39 -7.13 0.77
CA GLU A 84 5.73 -7.75 0.66
C GLU A 84 5.99 -8.31 -0.74
N ALA A 85 5.00 -9.00 -1.33
CA ALA A 85 5.07 -9.50 -2.71
C ALA A 85 5.25 -8.35 -3.71
N LEU A 86 4.51 -7.25 -3.53
CA LEU A 86 4.65 -6.06 -4.35
C LEU A 86 6.06 -5.45 -4.23
N TYR A 87 6.63 -5.39 -3.02
CA TYR A 87 7.99 -4.88 -2.80
C TYR A 87 9.06 -5.74 -3.44
N ASP A 88 8.95 -7.07 -3.35
CA ASP A 88 9.90 -7.99 -3.96
C ASP A 88 9.91 -7.90 -5.49
N ASP A 89 8.75 -7.69 -6.09
CA ASP A 89 8.60 -7.70 -7.54
C ASP A 89 8.77 -6.32 -8.17
N PHE A 90 8.70 -5.23 -7.40
CA PHE A 90 8.65 -3.86 -7.93
C PHE A 90 9.84 -3.51 -8.82
N GLY A 91 11.06 -3.88 -8.43
CA GLY A 91 12.26 -3.67 -9.26
C GLY A 91 12.16 -4.37 -10.63
N TRP A 92 11.58 -5.56 -10.67
CA TRP A 92 11.35 -6.31 -11.91
C TRP A 92 10.23 -5.70 -12.75
N MET A 93 9.10 -5.37 -12.11
CA MET A 93 7.99 -4.65 -12.73
C MET A 93 8.51 -3.36 -13.38
N ARG A 94 9.34 -2.59 -12.69
CA ARG A 94 9.95 -1.36 -13.23
C ARG A 94 10.82 -1.59 -14.48
N ARG A 95 11.61 -2.66 -14.50
CA ARG A 95 12.54 -2.97 -15.61
C ARG A 95 11.83 -3.51 -16.85
N VAL A 96 10.83 -4.38 -16.65
CA VAL A 96 10.15 -5.08 -17.76
C VAL A 96 8.92 -4.34 -18.27
N SER A 97 8.27 -3.51 -17.44
CA SER A 97 6.98 -2.88 -17.77
C SER A 97 7.08 -1.54 -18.49
N SER A 98 8.12 -1.31 -19.31
CA SER A 98 8.37 -0.01 -20.00
C SER A 98 7.19 0.50 -20.86
N ARG A 99 6.15 -0.31 -21.08
CA ARG A 99 4.92 0.05 -21.79
C ARG A 99 3.59 -0.07 -21.01
N SER A 100 3.54 -0.68 -19.82
CA SER A 100 2.26 -1.09 -19.22
C SER A 100 1.97 -0.62 -17.79
N LEU A 101 2.96 -0.14 -17.02
CA LEU A 101 2.74 0.30 -15.65
C LEU A 101 3.49 1.60 -15.38
N ASP A 102 2.74 2.71 -15.26
CA ASP A 102 3.32 3.99 -14.86
C ASP A 102 3.78 3.89 -13.40
N ARG A 103 5.10 3.90 -13.20
CA ARG A 103 5.72 3.81 -11.87
C ARG A 103 5.12 4.84 -10.90
N LYS A 104 5.00 6.09 -11.36
CA LYS A 104 4.56 7.19 -10.52
C LYS A 104 3.10 7.01 -10.12
N LEU A 105 2.28 6.52 -11.05
CA LEU A 105 0.90 6.14 -10.80
C LEU A 105 0.77 5.17 -9.63
N VAL A 106 1.60 4.11 -9.63
CA VAL A 106 1.61 3.09 -8.58
C VAL A 106 2.08 3.66 -7.25
N GLU A 107 3.19 4.40 -7.23
CA GLU A 107 3.73 5.04 -6.03
C GLU A 107 2.71 6.02 -5.39
N ASP A 108 2.05 6.84 -6.23
CA ASP A 108 1.01 7.76 -5.79
C ASP A 108 -0.23 7.01 -5.29
N GLY A 109 -0.68 5.98 -6.03
CA GLY A 109 -1.82 5.14 -5.66
C GLY A 109 -1.63 4.41 -4.32
N LEU A 110 -0.46 3.80 -4.13
CA LEU A 110 -0.07 3.15 -2.89
C LEU A 110 0.01 4.16 -1.74
N SER A 111 0.67 5.30 -1.96
CA SER A 111 0.78 6.38 -0.98
C SER A 111 -0.59 6.86 -0.51
N GLN A 112 -1.50 7.15 -1.43
CA GLN A 112 -2.85 7.60 -1.09
C GLN A 112 -3.65 6.51 -0.38
N THR A 113 -3.56 5.26 -0.83
CA THR A 113 -4.21 4.12 -0.17
C THR A 113 -3.80 4.02 1.29
N ILE A 114 -2.49 4.06 1.57
CA ILE A 114 -1.94 4.04 2.93
C ILE A 114 -2.49 5.21 3.76
N LEU A 115 -2.50 6.42 3.21
CA LEU A 115 -2.97 7.62 3.91
C LEU A 115 -4.47 7.60 4.24
N THR A 116 -5.26 6.69 3.65
CA THR A 116 -6.68 6.49 4.01
C THR A 116 -6.89 5.59 5.22
N LEU A 117 -5.84 4.91 5.70
CA LEU A 117 -5.90 4.04 6.87
C LEU A 117 -5.91 4.85 8.18
N SER A 118 -6.15 4.20 9.32
CA SER A 118 -5.97 4.82 10.64
C SER A 118 -4.48 5.10 10.91
N LEU A 119 -4.15 6.04 11.80
CA LEU A 119 -2.73 6.35 12.14
C LEU A 119 -1.94 5.12 12.61
N ARG A 120 -2.58 4.23 13.37
CA ARG A 120 -1.96 2.98 13.83
C ARG A 120 -1.67 2.02 12.68
N GLN A 121 -2.61 1.87 11.75
CA GLN A 121 -2.41 1.02 10.57
C GLN A 121 -1.37 1.63 9.61
N GLN A 122 -1.38 2.96 9.44
CA GLN A 122 -0.35 3.68 8.68
C GLN A 122 1.03 3.39 9.26
N GLN A 123 1.21 3.47 10.58
CA GLN A 123 2.48 3.14 11.24
C GLN A 123 2.94 1.72 10.90
N VAL A 124 2.08 0.71 11.02
CA VAL A 124 2.44 -0.69 10.72
C VAL A 124 2.97 -0.82 9.29
N ILE A 125 2.29 -0.23 8.32
CA ILE A 125 2.68 -0.33 6.92
C ILE A 125 3.94 0.49 6.61
N LEU A 126 4.00 1.72 7.10
CA LEU A 126 5.09 2.65 6.80
C LEU A 126 6.41 2.25 7.46
N MET A 127 6.38 1.63 8.64
CA MET A 127 7.59 1.10 9.27
C MET A 127 8.14 -0.10 8.51
N LYS A 128 7.28 -1.00 8.00
CA LYS A 128 7.71 -2.08 7.10
C LYS A 128 8.30 -1.54 5.81
N TRP A 129 7.62 -0.57 5.19
CA TRP A 129 8.14 0.11 4.00
C TRP A 129 9.52 0.72 4.25
N PHE A 130 9.70 1.42 5.37
CA PHE A 130 10.95 2.11 5.67
C PHE A 130 12.15 1.15 5.77
N ASP A 131 11.97 0.02 6.45
CA ASP A 131 12.97 -1.06 6.53
C ASP A 131 13.34 -1.61 5.13
N ARG A 132 12.33 -1.87 4.30
CA ARG A 132 12.50 -2.35 2.93
C ARG A 132 13.17 -1.32 2.03
N PHE A 133 12.80 -0.05 2.15
CA PHE A 133 13.34 1.06 1.36
C PHE A 133 14.83 1.27 1.65
N LEU A 134 15.24 1.21 2.93
CA LEU A 134 16.66 1.27 3.31
C LEU A 134 17.47 0.10 2.75
N SER A 135 16.85 -1.07 2.61
CA SER A 135 17.52 -2.30 2.15
C SER A 135 17.61 -2.44 0.63
N LYS A 136 16.64 -1.89 -0.13
CA LYS A 136 16.48 -2.14 -1.58
C LYS A 136 16.57 -0.90 -2.46
N GLY A 137 16.60 0.31 -1.89
CA GLY A 137 16.66 1.56 -2.64
C GLY A 137 15.57 1.67 -3.69
N ASP A 138 15.93 2.01 -4.93
CA ASP A 138 14.96 2.27 -6.00
C ASP A 138 14.21 1.04 -6.53
N ASP A 139 14.56 -0.18 -6.09
CA ASP A 139 13.81 -1.40 -6.39
C ASP A 139 12.58 -1.58 -5.46
N CYS A 140 12.35 -0.65 -4.53
CA CYS A 140 11.15 -0.53 -3.70
C CYS A 140 10.28 0.66 -4.16
N PRO A 141 8.94 0.58 -4.14
CA PRO A 141 8.10 1.73 -4.46
C PRO A 141 8.36 2.88 -3.49
N ASN A 142 8.52 4.09 -4.01
CA ASN A 142 8.71 5.27 -3.19
C ASN A 142 7.37 5.79 -2.62
N VAL A 143 7.15 5.59 -1.32
CA VAL A 143 6.02 6.19 -0.59
C VAL A 143 6.47 7.20 0.47
N GLN A 144 7.65 7.81 0.29
CA GLN A 144 8.24 8.79 1.20
C GLN A 144 7.27 9.92 1.52
N ARG A 145 6.51 10.41 0.53
CA ARG A 145 5.53 11.48 0.77
C ARG A 145 4.43 11.04 1.76
N ALA A 146 3.95 9.80 1.68
CA ALA A 146 3.00 9.26 2.66
C ALA A 146 3.63 9.13 4.04
N PHE A 147 4.89 8.67 4.11
CA PHE A 147 5.65 8.61 5.35
C PHE A 147 5.74 9.98 6.03
N GLU A 148 6.15 11.02 5.30
CA GLU A 148 6.26 12.38 5.83
C GLU A 148 4.92 12.92 6.34
N VAL A 149 3.83 12.67 5.60
CA VAL A 149 2.48 13.11 6.01
C VAL A 149 2.04 12.40 7.28
N TRP A 150 2.24 11.08 7.36
CA TRP A 150 1.95 10.31 8.57
C TRP A 150 2.81 10.77 9.75
N TRP A 151 4.12 10.93 9.55
CA TRP A 151 5.05 11.36 10.59
C TRP A 151 4.64 12.69 11.22
N ARG A 152 4.33 13.69 10.37
CA ARG A 152 3.79 14.99 10.84
C ARG A 152 2.51 14.81 11.64
N ARG A 153 1.58 13.96 11.20
CA ARG A 153 0.30 13.72 11.91
C ARG A 153 0.47 12.96 13.21
N ALA A 154 1.39 12.00 13.27
CA ALA A 154 1.62 11.13 14.41
C ALA A 154 2.35 11.87 15.54
N PHE A 155 3.41 12.62 15.23
CA PHE A 155 4.27 13.20 16.25
C PHE A 155 4.00 14.70 16.52
N ILE A 156 3.67 15.51 15.50
CA ILE A 156 3.44 16.96 15.74
C ILE A 156 2.13 17.19 16.50
N ARG A 157 1.10 16.36 16.29
CA ARG A 157 -0.15 16.46 17.06
C ARG A 157 0.01 16.03 18.52
N GLN A 158 0.95 15.12 18.82
CA GLN A 158 1.24 14.73 20.19
C GLN A 158 1.97 15.87 20.93
N VAL A 159 2.92 16.54 20.27
CA VAL A 159 3.65 17.68 20.85
C VAL A 159 2.73 18.87 21.18
N ILE A 160 1.69 19.14 20.38
CA ILE A 160 0.74 20.23 20.64
C ILE A 160 -0.33 19.84 21.67
N ALA A 161 -0.62 18.54 21.82
CA ALA A 161 -1.58 18.02 22.80
C ALA A 161 -1.02 17.91 24.22
N GLU A 162 0.28 18.10 24.41
CA GLU A 162 0.90 18.36 25.71
C GLU A 162 1.20 19.86 25.85
N PRO A 163 0.21 20.73 26.13
CA PRO A 163 0.51 22.02 26.72
C PRO A 163 0.98 21.76 28.15
N ASP A 164 2.23 22.12 28.41
CA ASP A 164 2.85 22.39 29.70
C ASP A 164 1.84 22.55 30.87
N VAL A 165 1.47 21.45 31.53
CA VAL A 165 0.67 21.48 32.78
C VAL A 165 1.57 21.72 34.00
N SER A 166 2.82 22.12 33.79
CA SER A 166 3.84 22.21 34.84
C SER A 166 4.43 23.61 34.99
N GLN A 167 3.58 24.64 35.11
CA GLN A 167 3.92 26.01 35.60
C GLN A 167 2.63 26.86 35.53
N LEU A 168 2.07 27.56 36.52
CA LEU A 168 2.43 28.02 37.86
C LEU A 168 1.10 28.28 38.60
N GLN A 169 0.83 27.59 39.71
CA GLN A 169 -0.14 28.09 40.70
C GLN A 169 0.65 28.80 41.79
N ILE A 170 0.83 30.12 41.63
CA ILE A 170 1.24 30.97 42.74
C ILE A 170 -0.01 31.16 43.60
N THR A 171 -0.08 30.46 44.71
CA THR A 171 -1.04 30.71 45.79
C THR A 171 -0.74 32.07 46.39
N LEU A 172 -1.61 33.05 46.18
CA LEU A 172 -1.70 34.23 47.03
C LEU A 172 -2.37 33.78 48.33
N TYR A 173 -1.64 33.85 49.44
CA TYR A 173 -2.22 33.84 50.79
C TYR A 173 -2.39 35.31 51.21
N ASP A 174 -3.60 35.64 51.65
CA ASP A 174 -3.93 36.85 52.41
C ASP A 174 -3.37 36.77 53.84
#